data_AF-A0A838EEZ6-F1
#
_entry.id   AF-A0A838EEZ6-F1
#
_cell.length_a   1.000
_cell.length_b   1.000
_cell.length_c   1.000
_cell.angle_alpha   90.00
_cell.angle_beta   90.00
_cell.angle_gamma   90.00
#
_symmetry.space_group_name_H-M   'P 1'
#
loop_
_entity.id
_entity.type
_entity.pdbx_description
1 polymer ?
#
loop_
_entity_poly.entity_id
_entity_poly.type
_entity_poly.pdbx_seq_one_letter_code
_entity_poly.pdbx_strand_id
1 'polypeptide(L)' 'PIESLDDDDVMIVFKHDGEDLAAEHGGPVRLIVPKLYAYKSAKWLDGLEFLERDHPGFWEQRGYHNRANPWNEERYW' A
#
# COMPACT_ATOMS: atom_id res chain seq x y z
N PRO A 1 -7.63 4.70 -5.15
CA PRO A 1 -7.65 5.44 -6.44
C PRO A 1 -6.24 5.49 -7.03
N ILE A 2 -6.11 5.54 -8.35
CA ILE A 2 -4.79 5.54 -9.03
C ILE A 2 -3.96 6.76 -8.64
N GLU A 3 -4.61 7.89 -8.38
CA GLU A 3 -4.00 9.15 -7.96
C GLU A 3 -3.26 9.01 -6.62
N SER A 4 -3.68 8.07 -5.77
CA SER A 4 -2.99 7.80 -4.50
C SER A 4 -1.75 6.90 -4.67
N LEU A 5 -1.59 6.26 -5.83
CA LEU A 5 -0.43 5.45 -6.19
C LEU A 5 0.54 6.21 -7.12
N ASP A 6 0.05 7.22 -7.83
CA ASP A 6 0.82 8.08 -8.77
C ASP A 6 1.34 9.36 -8.10
N ASP A 7 1.51 9.35 -6.78
CA ASP A 7 2.01 10.48 -6.01
C ASP A 7 3.55 10.42 -5.93
N ASP A 8 4.22 11.57 -5.88
CA ASP A 8 5.68 11.69 -5.98
C ASP A 8 6.43 10.99 -4.83
N ASP A 9 5.75 10.75 -3.70
CA ASP A 9 6.32 10.09 -2.51
C ASP A 9 5.95 8.60 -2.39
N VAL A 10 5.24 8.04 -3.37
CA VAL A 10 4.95 6.61 -3.45
C VAL A 10 6.16 5.86 -4.01
N MET A 11 6.55 4.78 -3.33
CA MET A 11 7.81 4.10 -3.63
C MET A 11 7.67 2.59 -3.68
N ILE A 12 8.38 1.98 -4.63
CA ILE A 12 8.75 0.56 -4.59
C ILE A 12 10.13 0.47 -3.95
N VAL A 13 10.20 -0.16 -2.79
CA VAL A 13 11.35 -0.18 -1.89
C VAL A 13 12.02 -1.54 -1.91
N PHE A 14 13.34 -1.53 -2.15
CA PHE A 14 14.21 -2.72 -2.12
C PHE A 14 15.23 -2.67 -0.98
N LYS A 15 15.43 -1.49 -0.37
CA LYS A 15 16.45 -1.22 0.65
C LYS A 15 15.94 -0.36 1.79
N HIS A 16 16.54 -0.51 2.95
CA HIS A 16 16.29 0.31 4.14
C HIS A 16 17.62 0.58 4.84
N ASP A 17 17.93 1.85 5.11
CA ASP A 17 19.21 2.28 5.70
C ASP A 17 20.46 1.77 4.97
N GLY A 18 20.38 1.68 3.63
CA GLY A 18 21.48 1.21 2.77
C GLY A 18 21.58 -0.31 2.62
N GLU A 19 20.94 -1.07 3.50
CA GLU A 19 20.90 -2.53 3.50
C GLU A 19 19.71 -3.07 2.70
N ASP A 20 19.80 -4.33 2.28
CA ASP A 20 18.68 -5.01 1.62
C ASP A 20 17.46 -5.08 2.56
N LEU A 21 16.27 -4.89 1.99
CA LEU A 21 15.04 -4.88 2.79
C LEU A 21 14.85 -6.25 3.48
N ALA A 22 14.82 -6.27 4.80
CA ALA A 22 14.61 -7.49 5.56
C ALA A 22 13.21 -8.10 5.29
N ALA A 23 13.10 -9.42 5.36
CA ALA A 23 11.84 -10.12 5.10
C ALA A 23 10.69 -9.65 6.02
N GLU A 24 10.99 -9.33 7.28
CA GLU A 24 10.02 -8.78 8.24
C GLU A 24 9.46 -7.42 7.84
N HIS A 25 10.26 -6.61 7.12
CA HIS A 25 9.85 -5.33 6.56
C HIS A 25 9.16 -5.45 5.20
N GLY A 26 9.13 -6.64 4.62
CA GLY A 26 8.50 -6.93 3.33
C GLY A 26 9.48 -7.20 2.19
N GLY A 27 10.76 -7.46 2.48
CA GLY A 27 11.76 -7.81 1.47
C GLY A 27 11.41 -9.06 0.67
N PRO A 28 11.86 -9.18 -0.60
CA PRO A 28 12.86 -8.31 -1.24
C PRO A 28 12.30 -6.98 -1.79
N VAL A 29 10.98 -6.85 -1.91
CA VAL A 29 10.32 -5.69 -2.52
C VAL A 29 9.04 -5.34 -1.76
N ARG A 30 8.83 -4.06 -1.48
CA ARG A 30 7.62 -3.55 -0.84
C ARG A 30 7.10 -2.28 -1.51
N LEU A 31 5.78 -2.11 -1.56
CA LEU A 31 5.13 -0.84 -1.84
C LEU A 31 5.00 0.00 -0.56
N ILE A 32 5.31 1.29 -0.65
CA ILE A 32 5.07 2.30 0.39
C ILE A 32 4.19 3.41 -0.18
N VAL A 33 3.05 3.65 0.46
CA VAL A 33 2.12 4.74 0.18
C VAL A 33 2.01 5.60 1.45
N PRO A 34 2.84 6.66 1.60
CA PRO A 34 3.01 7.35 2.88
C PRO A 34 1.74 7.96 3.46
N LYS A 35 0.82 8.40 2.59
CA LYS A 35 -0.36 9.18 2.97
C LYS A 35 -1.55 8.33 3.40
N LEU A 36 -1.48 7.00 3.29
CA LEU A 36 -2.57 6.08 3.62
C LEU A 36 -2.18 5.16 4.79
N TYR A 37 -3.17 4.50 5.41
CA TYR A 37 -2.87 3.47 6.40
C TYR A 37 -1.99 2.36 5.81
N ALA A 38 -1.10 1.83 6.64
CA ALA A 38 -0.06 0.88 6.24
C ALA A 38 -0.57 -0.42 5.58
N TYR A 39 -1.85 -0.78 5.73
CA TYR A 39 -2.43 -1.92 5.03
C TYR A 39 -2.57 -1.71 3.51
N LYS A 40 -2.44 -0.47 3.02
CA LYS A 40 -2.31 -0.14 1.60
C LYS A 40 -0.87 -0.24 1.07
N SER A 41 0.11 -0.41 1.95
CA SER A 41 1.54 -0.52 1.62
C SER A 41 1.98 -1.99 1.65
N ALA A 42 1.71 -2.70 0.55
CA ALA A 42 1.88 -4.15 0.43
C ALA A 42 3.34 -4.62 0.63
N LYS A 43 3.55 -5.53 1.58
CA LYS A 43 4.80 -6.29 1.73
C LYS A 43 4.88 -7.40 0.68
N TRP A 44 6.09 -7.80 0.31
CA TRP A 44 6.34 -8.90 -0.63
C TRP A 44 5.64 -8.66 -1.97
N LEU A 45 5.86 -7.47 -2.52
CA LEU A 45 5.24 -7.02 -3.75
C LEU A 45 5.69 -7.89 -4.93
N ASP A 46 4.75 -8.59 -5.56
CA ASP A 46 4.99 -9.45 -6.73
C ASP A 46 4.56 -8.77 -8.04
N GLY A 47 3.54 -7.90 -7.99
CA GLY A 47 3.05 -7.20 -9.16
C GLY A 47 2.00 -6.14 -8.84
N LEU A 48 1.65 -5.36 -9.86
CA LEU A 48 0.58 -4.37 -9.84
C LEU A 48 -0.39 -4.69 -10.98
N GLU A 49 -1.68 -4.74 -10.65
CA GLU A 49 -2.77 -4.94 -11.60
C GLU A 49 -3.64 -3.68 -11.64
N PHE A 50 -3.84 -3.13 -12.83
CA PHE A 50 -4.68 -1.96 -13.04
C PHE A 50 -6.06 -2.41 -13.52
N LEU A 51 -7.11 -1.94 -12.83
CA LEU A 51 -8.49 -2.30 -13.10
C LEU A 51 -9.26 -1.08 -13.62
N GLU A 52 -10.18 -1.29 -14.57
CA GLU A 52 -11.05 -0.21 -15.08
C GLU A 52 -12.06 0.28 -14.04
N ARG A 53 -12.36 -0.55 -13.04
CA ARG A 53 -13.35 -0.27 -12.00
C ARG A 53 -12.80 -0.65 -10.64
N ASP A 54 -13.29 0.06 -9.63
CA ASP A 54 -12.95 -0.20 -8.24
C ASP A 54 -13.54 -1.54 -7.79
N HIS A 55 -12.69 -2.37 -7.18
CA HIS A 55 -13.04 -3.70 -6.68
C HIS A 55 -12.43 -3.90 -5.28
N PRO A 56 -13.24 -4.24 -4.26
CA PRO A 56 -12.73 -4.49 -2.91
C PRO A 56 -11.69 -5.61 -2.87
N GLY A 57 -10.51 -5.31 -2.32
CA GLY A 57 -9.43 -6.26 -2.11
C GLY A 57 -9.55 -7.02 -0.78
N PHE A 58 -8.44 -7.61 -0.36
CA PHE A 58 -8.39 -8.47 0.83
C PHE A 58 -8.86 -7.76 2.11
N TRP A 59 -8.44 -6.51 2.33
CA TRP A 59 -8.76 -5.75 3.54
C TRP A 59 -10.17 -5.16 3.49
N GLU A 60 -10.58 -4.67 2.32
CA GLU A 60 -11.87 -4.01 2.14
C GLU A 60 -13.03 -5.00 2.32
N GLN A 61 -12.86 -6.22 1.84
CA GLN A 61 -13.79 -7.33 2.09
C GLN A 61 -13.90 -7.72 3.56
N ARG A 62 -12.98 -7.26 4.42
CA ARG A 62 -12.95 -7.50 5.87
C ARG A 62 -13.36 -6.27 6.69
N GLY A 63 -13.99 -5.29 6.05
CA GLY A 63 -14.55 -4.11 6.72
C GLY A 63 -13.60 -2.92 6.82
N TYR A 64 -12.41 -2.98 6.21
CA TYR A 64 -11.50 -1.84 6.14
C TYR A 64 -11.94 -0.86 5.06
N HIS A 65 -11.71 0.43 5.29
CA HIS A 65 -12.11 1.48 4.36
C HIS A 65 -11.36 1.37 3.03
N ASN A 66 -12.04 1.62 1.91
CA ASN A 66 -11.40 1.48 0.60
C ASN A 66 -10.28 2.51 0.35
N ARG A 67 -10.43 3.74 0.84
CA ARG A 67 -9.41 4.79 0.64
C ARG A 67 -8.30 4.77 1.70
N ALA A 68 -8.62 4.47 2.95
CA ALA A 68 -7.65 4.38 4.05
C ALA A 68 -6.92 5.68 4.46
N ASN A 69 -7.56 6.86 4.39
CA ASN A 69 -6.93 8.11 4.83
C ASN A 69 -6.89 8.23 6.38
N PRO A 70 -5.71 8.27 7.01
CA PRO A 70 -5.60 8.35 8.47
C PRO A 70 -6.08 9.67 9.06
N TRP A 71 -6.01 10.78 8.33
CA TRP A 71 -6.44 12.10 8.81
C TRP A 71 -7.95 12.26 8.87
N ASN A 72 -8.67 11.46 8.07
CA ASN A 72 -10.12 11.38 8.06
C ASN A 72 -10.66 10.23 8.91
N GLU A 73 -9.80 9.53 9.66
CA GLU A 73 -10.15 8.35 10.46
C GLU A 73 -10.78 7.21 9.63
N GLU A 74 -10.43 7.11 8.35
CA GLU A 74 -10.94 6.11 7.40
C GLU A 74 -10.29 4.73 7.63
N ARG A 75 -10.40 4.18 8.83
CA ARG A 75 -9.84 2.84 9.11
C ARG A 75 -10.80 1.73 8.69
N TYR A 76 -12.07 1.90 9.01
CA TYR A 76 -13.17 0.97 8.73
C TYR A 76 -14.30 1.72 8.01
N TRP A 77 -15.30 0.99 7.51
CA TRP A 77 -16.55 1.58 6.99
C TRP A 77 -17.47 2.09 8.10
#